data_AF-A0A934F3M1-F1
#
_entry.id   AF-A0A934F3M1-F1
#
_cell.length_a   1.000
_cell.length_b   1.000
_cell.length_c   1.000
_cell.angle_alpha   90.00
_cell.angle_beta   90.00
_cell.angle_gamma   90.00
#
_symmetry.space_group_name_H-M   'P 1'
#
loop_
_entity.id
_entity.type
_entity.pdbx_description
1 polymer ?
#
loop_
_entity_poly.entity_id
_entity_poly.type
_entity_poly.pdbx_seq_one_letter_code
_entity_poly.pdbx_strand_id
1 'polypeptide(L)'
;MHPVLPNCFTSWSQVLTDWHVCGALAKSGLPPSLASHPELAAPVVAEIGRAICVQQVDHQSVQTALVRERVVEPIYDAAGGPEYVAVRNAMEESQYRYVSFWRNGAKLAEICVARNDMERLQAGYFAMRQRHTRRVAQAQSEALHRYWSLKPGRGLGDNFFADCPADSIPALMSRVEPAWWWREFFLRLQRRCQRFHAADGVFLDHLPTIRARVSVKKLSAEVAEWSKDMSDRWGWDGPGHYRMLADRAVAKARKLLEWYETCAPGYLTDEDIRGSFHSRLNNLLKSRDPWKPLVSGRVIESEHWRN
;
A
#
# COMPACT_ATOMS: atom_id res chain seq x y z
N MET A 1 -26.10 -5.43 -12.76
CA MET A 1 -26.21 -5.80 -11.33
C MET A 1 -25.18 -5.03 -10.51
N HIS A 2 -25.38 -4.89 -9.19
CA HIS A 2 -24.38 -4.35 -8.28
C HIS A 2 -23.49 -5.51 -7.81
N PRO A 3 -22.15 -5.38 -7.83
CA PRO A 3 -21.31 -6.40 -7.23
C PRO A 3 -21.51 -6.37 -5.72
N VAL A 4 -22.07 -7.43 -5.15
CA VAL A 4 -22.21 -7.61 -3.70
C VAL A 4 -21.02 -8.43 -3.23
N LEU A 5 -20.22 -7.86 -2.35
CA LEU A 5 -19.08 -8.54 -1.75
C LEU A 5 -19.60 -9.63 -0.82
N PRO A 6 -19.18 -10.90 -0.94
CA PRO A 6 -19.53 -11.91 0.03
C PRO A 6 -19.01 -11.54 1.42
N ASN A 7 -19.81 -11.76 2.47
CA ASN A 7 -19.52 -11.32 3.84
C ASN A 7 -18.21 -11.88 4.43
N CYS A 8 -17.67 -12.94 3.83
CA CYS A 8 -16.43 -13.59 4.24
C CYS A 8 -15.16 -12.91 3.68
N PHE A 9 -15.30 -11.95 2.77
CA PHE A 9 -14.21 -11.13 2.27
C PHE A 9 -14.31 -9.71 2.85
N THR A 10 -13.15 -9.10 3.10
CA THR A 10 -13.07 -7.75 3.69
C THR A 10 -13.14 -6.63 2.64
N SER A 11 -12.74 -6.92 1.39
CA SER A 11 -12.78 -5.96 0.28
C SER A 11 -12.76 -6.66 -1.08
N TRP A 12 -13.16 -5.96 -2.14
CA TRP A 12 -12.94 -6.43 -3.51
C TRP A 12 -11.46 -6.49 -3.89
N SER A 13 -10.61 -5.67 -3.25
CA SER A 13 -9.16 -5.73 -3.44
C SER A 13 -8.61 -7.09 -3.02
N GLN A 14 -9.03 -7.60 -1.85
CA GLN A 14 -8.70 -8.95 -1.39
C GLN A 14 -9.15 -10.01 -2.41
N VAL A 15 -10.40 -9.98 -2.86
CA VAL A 15 -10.93 -10.96 -3.82
C VAL A 15 -10.08 -11.00 -5.09
N LEU A 16 -9.74 -9.83 -5.64
CA LEU A 16 -9.01 -9.77 -6.90
C LEU A 16 -7.55 -10.18 -6.74
N THR A 17 -6.85 -9.74 -5.69
CA THR A 17 -5.46 -10.14 -5.45
C THR A 17 -5.37 -11.65 -5.17
N ASP A 18 -6.18 -12.17 -4.25
CA ASP A 18 -6.22 -13.60 -3.92
C ASP A 18 -6.54 -14.45 -5.16
N TRP A 19 -7.46 -14.01 -6.04
CA TRP A 19 -7.74 -14.70 -7.30
C TRP A 19 -6.51 -14.79 -8.23
N HIS A 20 -5.71 -13.73 -8.29
CA HIS A 20 -4.50 -13.73 -9.10
C HIS A 20 -3.44 -14.65 -8.49
N VAL A 21 -3.26 -14.59 -7.17
CA VAL A 21 -2.31 -15.42 -6.41
C VAL A 21 -2.67 -16.90 -6.45
N CYS A 22 -3.93 -17.24 -6.14
CA CYS A 22 -4.47 -18.60 -6.23
C CYS A 22 -4.23 -19.19 -7.63
N GLY A 23 -4.51 -18.43 -8.69
CA GLY A 23 -4.28 -18.91 -10.05
C GLY A 23 -2.80 -19.00 -10.47
N ALA A 24 -1.89 -18.29 -9.81
CA ALA A 24 -0.45 -18.47 -10.00
C ALA A 24 0.01 -19.76 -9.29
N LEU A 25 -0.43 -19.93 -8.04
CA LEU A 25 -0.15 -21.10 -7.21
C LEU A 25 -0.66 -22.39 -7.85
N ALA A 26 -1.91 -22.40 -8.35
CA ALA A 26 -2.52 -23.54 -9.01
C ALA A 26 -1.71 -24.03 -10.22
N LYS A 27 -1.02 -23.11 -10.91
CA LYS A 27 -0.11 -23.50 -11.99
C LYS A 27 1.21 -24.02 -11.43
N SER A 28 1.82 -23.29 -10.49
CA SER A 28 3.17 -23.59 -9.96
C SER A 28 3.23 -24.84 -9.08
N GLY A 29 2.08 -25.33 -8.62
CA GLY A 29 2.01 -26.32 -7.57
C GLY A 29 2.30 -25.71 -6.21
N LEU A 30 2.00 -26.48 -5.15
CA LEU A 30 2.31 -26.08 -3.78
C LEU A 30 3.83 -25.90 -3.60
N PRO A 31 4.26 -24.95 -2.75
CA PRO A 31 5.65 -24.84 -2.37
C PRO A 31 6.13 -26.17 -1.77
N PRO A 32 7.33 -26.67 -2.13
CA PRO A 32 7.84 -27.92 -1.59
C PRO A 32 7.80 -28.01 -0.07
N SER A 33 8.04 -26.88 0.62
CA SER A 33 7.98 -26.87 2.08
C SER A 33 6.56 -27.13 2.62
N LEU A 34 5.52 -26.79 1.87
CA LEU A 34 4.12 -26.98 2.27
C LEU A 34 3.50 -28.28 1.75
N ALA A 35 4.27 -29.17 1.12
CA ALA A 35 3.74 -30.39 0.52
C ALA A 35 2.98 -31.29 1.52
N SER A 36 3.42 -31.34 2.79
CA SER A 36 2.76 -32.09 3.87
C SER A 36 1.60 -31.33 4.53
N HIS A 37 1.39 -30.07 4.18
CA HIS A 37 0.39 -29.17 4.77
C HIS A 37 -0.32 -28.36 3.69
N PRO A 38 -1.06 -29.02 2.76
CA PRO A 38 -1.71 -28.35 1.64
C PRO A 38 -2.72 -27.27 2.09
N GLU A 39 -3.29 -27.40 3.28
CA GLU A 39 -4.20 -26.43 3.88
C GLU A 39 -3.54 -25.07 4.17
N LEU A 40 -2.20 -25.02 4.28
CA LEU A 40 -1.45 -23.77 4.44
C LEU A 40 -1.35 -22.95 3.15
N ALA A 41 -1.86 -23.45 2.03
CA ALA A 41 -1.99 -22.66 0.81
C ALA A 41 -2.95 -21.47 0.99
N ALA A 42 -4.01 -21.63 1.79
CA ALA A 42 -4.96 -20.55 2.09
C ALA A 42 -4.28 -19.31 2.70
N PRO A 43 -3.55 -19.42 3.84
CA PRO A 43 -2.84 -18.26 4.39
C PRO A 43 -1.69 -17.75 3.50
N VAL A 44 -1.08 -18.59 2.64
CA VAL A 44 -0.11 -18.10 1.64
C VAL A 44 -0.78 -17.19 0.63
N VAL A 45 -1.93 -17.60 0.08
CA VAL A 45 -2.69 -16.80 -0.89
C VAL A 45 -3.08 -15.47 -0.26
N ALA A 46 -3.66 -15.50 0.94
CA ALA A 46 -4.11 -14.30 1.64
C ALA A 46 -2.96 -13.34 1.99
N GLU A 47 -1.80 -13.83 2.43
CA GLU A 47 -0.68 -12.96 2.83
C GLU A 47 0.04 -12.35 1.62
N ILE A 48 0.21 -13.10 0.52
CA ILE A 48 0.74 -12.54 -0.72
C ILE A 48 -0.25 -11.54 -1.31
N GLY A 49 -1.55 -11.87 -1.30
CA GLY A 49 -2.62 -10.97 -1.75
C GLY A 49 -2.66 -9.67 -0.96
N ARG A 50 -2.55 -9.75 0.38
CA ARG A 50 -2.43 -8.61 1.28
C ARG A 50 -1.18 -7.78 0.99
N ALA A 51 -0.02 -8.42 0.80
CA ALA A 51 1.21 -7.72 0.49
C ALA A 51 1.11 -6.93 -0.83
N ILE A 52 0.42 -7.46 -1.85
CA ILE A 52 0.13 -6.72 -3.09
C ILE A 52 -0.74 -5.49 -2.80
N CYS A 53 -1.82 -5.64 -2.04
CA CYS A 53 -2.68 -4.52 -1.66
C CYS A 53 -1.90 -3.44 -0.92
N VAL A 54 -1.12 -3.81 0.11
CA VAL A 54 -0.31 -2.87 0.89
C VAL A 54 0.67 -2.13 -0.02
N GLN A 55 1.39 -2.83 -0.90
CA GLN A 55 2.39 -2.20 -1.77
C GLN A 55 1.77 -1.27 -2.82
N GLN A 56 0.64 -1.65 -3.43
CA GLN A 56 0.01 -0.88 -4.51
C GLN A 56 -0.91 0.24 -4.03
N VAL A 57 -1.60 0.06 -2.90
CA VAL A 57 -2.60 1.02 -2.40
C VAL A 57 -2.03 1.83 -1.25
N ASP A 58 -1.58 1.17 -0.18
CA ASP A 58 -1.22 1.86 1.06
C ASP A 58 0.14 2.55 0.93
N HIS A 59 1.17 1.80 0.53
CA HIS A 59 2.53 2.30 0.39
C HIS A 59 2.61 3.38 -0.70
N GLN A 60 1.99 3.18 -1.87
CA GLN A 60 1.98 4.20 -2.92
C GLN A 60 1.26 5.49 -2.46
N SER A 61 0.20 5.39 -1.67
CA SER A 61 -0.46 6.58 -1.10
C SER A 61 0.50 7.41 -0.24
N VAL A 62 1.32 6.75 0.58
CA VAL A 62 2.32 7.43 1.41
C VAL A 62 3.44 8.01 0.55
N GLN A 63 3.96 7.24 -0.41
CA GLN A 63 5.04 7.69 -1.28
C GLN A 63 4.64 8.91 -2.12
N THR A 64 3.43 8.92 -2.68
CA THR A 64 2.95 10.07 -3.46
C THR A 64 2.74 11.31 -2.61
N ALA A 65 2.25 11.17 -1.37
CA ALA A 65 2.19 12.27 -0.41
C ALA A 65 3.60 12.83 -0.13
N LEU A 66 4.59 11.96 0.12
CA LEU A 66 5.98 12.39 0.35
C LEU A 66 6.58 13.07 -0.90
N VAL A 67 6.32 12.56 -2.10
CA VAL A 67 6.79 13.18 -3.35
C VAL A 67 6.22 14.59 -3.51
N ARG A 68 4.92 14.77 -3.23
CA ARG A 68 4.27 16.09 -3.26
C ARG A 68 4.86 17.03 -2.22
N GLU A 69 5.04 16.58 -0.98
CA GLU A 69 5.55 17.43 0.10
C GLU A 69 7.01 17.86 -0.12
N ARG A 70 7.84 16.99 -0.70
CA ARG A 70 9.27 17.28 -0.98
C ARG A 70 9.51 18.50 -1.85
N VAL A 71 8.54 18.88 -2.69
CA VAL A 71 8.68 20.04 -3.58
C VAL A 71 8.03 21.31 -3.01
N VAL A 72 7.29 21.23 -1.91
CA VAL A 72 6.52 22.37 -1.37
C VAL A 72 7.44 23.50 -0.90
N GLU A 73 8.31 23.21 0.06
CA GLU A 73 9.19 24.25 0.63
C GLU A 73 10.21 24.80 -0.39
N PRO A 74 10.91 23.98 -1.19
CA PRO A 74 11.83 24.49 -2.21
C PRO A 74 11.17 25.45 -3.21
N ILE A 75 9.90 25.19 -3.57
CA ILE A 75 9.17 26.04 -4.51
C ILE A 75 8.72 27.34 -3.85
N TYR A 76 8.31 27.32 -2.58
CA TYR A 76 8.05 28.56 -1.86
C TYR A 76 9.32 29.39 -1.64
N ASP A 77 10.45 28.76 -1.30
CA ASP A 77 11.75 29.42 -1.17
C ASP A 77 12.16 30.09 -2.49
N ALA A 78 12.04 29.37 -3.62
CA ALA A 78 12.38 29.91 -4.93
C ALA A 78 11.40 31.01 -5.40
N ALA A 79 10.10 30.86 -5.14
CA ALA A 79 9.09 31.81 -5.62
C ALA A 79 8.96 33.06 -4.75
N GLY A 80 9.08 32.92 -3.43
CA GLY A 80 8.97 34.00 -2.45
C GLY A 80 10.31 34.65 -2.10
N GLY A 81 11.43 34.00 -2.46
CA GLY A 81 12.77 34.57 -2.32
C GLY A 81 13.18 34.87 -0.87
N PRO A 82 14.13 35.80 -0.67
CA PRO A 82 14.66 36.11 0.67
C PRO A 82 13.61 36.55 1.69
N GLU A 83 12.56 37.24 1.24
CA GLU A 83 11.46 37.68 2.11
C GLU A 83 10.70 36.48 2.70
N TYR A 84 10.42 35.45 1.89
CA TYR A 84 9.75 34.25 2.37
C TYR A 84 10.62 33.50 3.38
N VAL A 85 11.90 33.35 3.07
CA VAL A 85 12.87 32.69 3.96
C VAL A 85 12.97 33.44 5.30
N ALA A 86 13.02 34.77 5.28
CA ALA A 86 13.06 35.58 6.48
C ALA A 86 11.80 35.40 7.35
N VAL A 87 10.61 35.43 6.74
CA VAL A 87 9.35 35.22 7.45
C VAL A 87 9.24 33.80 8.00
N ARG A 88 9.65 32.78 7.24
CA ARG A 88 9.68 31.38 7.70
C ARG A 88 10.60 31.22 8.92
N ASN A 89 11.85 31.69 8.82
CA ASN A 89 12.82 31.55 9.92
C ASN A 89 12.35 32.28 11.18
N ALA A 90 11.81 33.50 11.05
CA ALA A 90 11.25 34.24 12.18
C ALA A 90 10.06 33.52 12.82
N MET A 91 9.19 32.92 11.99
CA MET A 91 8.04 32.14 12.43
C MET A 91 8.46 30.87 13.18
N GLU A 92 9.46 30.12 12.70
CA GLU A 92 10.02 28.94 13.36
C GLU A 92 10.68 29.31 14.70
N GLU A 93 11.45 30.40 14.75
CA GLU A 93 12.07 30.89 15.98
C GLU A 93 11.00 31.30 17.01
N SER A 94 9.94 31.97 16.57
CA SER A 94 8.83 32.38 17.43
C SER A 94 8.03 31.19 17.96
N GLN A 95 7.79 30.18 17.13
CA GLN A 95 7.18 28.91 17.57
C GLN A 95 8.03 28.22 18.63
N TYR A 96 9.34 28.10 18.40
CA TYR A 96 10.27 27.52 19.37
C TYR A 96 10.25 28.27 20.70
N ARG A 97 10.28 29.62 20.65
CA ARG A 97 10.22 30.48 21.83
C ARG A 97 8.92 30.30 22.62
N TYR A 98 7.78 30.27 21.93
CA TYR A 98 6.47 30.04 22.57
C TYR A 98 6.42 28.67 23.27
N VAL A 99 6.83 27.59 22.59
CA VAL A 99 6.86 26.23 23.16
C VAL A 99 7.81 26.15 24.36
N SER A 100 8.98 26.80 24.27
CA SER A 100 9.95 26.86 25.37
C SER A 100 9.37 27.57 26.60
N PHE A 101 8.74 28.73 26.43
CA PHE A 101 8.09 29.46 27.54
C PHE A 101 6.96 28.66 28.18
N TRP A 102 6.16 27.97 27.37
CA TRP A 102 5.08 27.11 27.86
C TRP A 102 5.62 25.92 28.67
N ARG A 103 6.70 25.26 28.21
CA ARG A 103 7.30 24.11 28.90
C ARG A 103 8.05 24.49 30.17
N ASN A 104 8.71 25.64 30.19
CA ASN A 104 9.58 26.06 31.29
C ASN A 104 8.86 26.89 32.36
N GLY A 105 7.52 26.98 32.31
CA GLY A 105 6.73 27.69 33.32
C GLY A 105 7.00 29.19 33.38
N ALA A 106 7.23 29.83 32.21
CA ALA A 106 7.38 31.28 32.11
C ALA A 106 6.12 32.01 32.62
N LYS A 107 6.24 33.31 32.91
CA LYS A 107 5.09 34.08 33.39
C LYS A 107 4.00 34.12 32.32
N LEU A 108 2.73 34.09 32.72
CA LEU A 108 1.59 34.12 31.79
C LEU A 108 1.67 35.27 30.78
N ALA A 109 2.12 36.45 31.23
CA ALA A 109 2.32 37.60 30.34
C ALA A 109 3.36 37.34 29.24
N GLU A 110 4.47 36.65 29.55
CA GLU A 110 5.52 36.30 28.59
C GLU A 110 5.04 35.26 27.58
N ILE A 111 4.23 34.29 28.05
CA ILE A 111 3.56 33.29 27.20
C ILE A 111 2.60 33.99 26.22
N CYS A 112 1.79 34.94 26.71
CA CYS A 112 0.85 35.69 25.87
C CYS A 112 1.56 36.53 24.79
N VAL A 113 2.67 37.20 25.13
CA VAL A 113 3.46 37.96 24.15
C VAL A 113 4.05 37.03 23.10
N ALA A 114 4.69 35.94 23.51
CA ALA A 114 5.28 34.97 22.59
C ALA A 114 4.22 34.32 21.67
N ARG A 115 3.02 34.05 22.20
CA ARG A 115 1.89 33.53 21.43
C ARG A 115 1.43 34.53 20.36
N ASN A 116 1.23 35.80 20.72
CA ASN A 116 0.78 36.82 19.78
C ASN A 116 1.79 37.06 18.65
N ASP A 117 3.09 37.07 18.98
CA ASP A 117 4.16 37.17 17.98
C ASP A 117 4.16 35.97 17.04
N MET A 118 4.01 34.76 17.59
CA MET A 118 3.92 33.53 16.81
C MET A 118 2.70 33.54 15.89
N GLU A 119 1.52 33.91 16.38
CA GLU A 119 0.28 33.97 15.59
C GLU A 119 0.39 35.01 14.45
N ARG A 120 0.99 36.18 14.72
CA ARG A 120 1.26 37.21 13.70
C ARG A 120 2.21 36.69 12.61
N LEU A 121 3.31 36.05 12.99
CA LEU A 121 4.30 35.52 12.05
C LEU A 121 3.75 34.33 11.24
N GLN A 122 2.93 33.48 11.86
CA GLN A 122 2.18 32.43 11.17
C GLN A 122 1.22 33.02 10.14
N ALA A 123 0.46 34.06 10.49
CA ALA A 123 -0.42 34.74 9.54
C ALA A 123 0.36 35.33 8.35
N GLY A 124 1.51 35.97 8.61
CA GLY A 124 2.40 36.47 7.57
C GLY A 124 2.94 35.36 6.66
N TYR A 125 3.41 34.26 7.25
CA TYR A 125 3.89 33.08 6.52
C TYR A 125 2.80 32.49 5.61
N PHE A 126 1.58 32.29 6.12
CA PHE A 126 0.46 31.78 5.30
C PHE A 126 0.04 32.76 4.20
N ALA A 127 0.03 34.07 4.49
CA ALA A 127 -0.27 35.08 3.48
C ALA A 127 0.76 35.08 2.33
N MET A 128 2.04 34.86 2.62
CA MET A 128 3.07 34.70 1.59
C MET A 128 2.85 33.42 0.78
N ARG A 129 2.54 32.30 1.43
CA ARG A 129 2.24 31.04 0.74
C ARG A 129 1.04 31.14 -0.21
N GLN A 130 -0.01 31.85 0.19
CA GLN A 130 -1.19 32.05 -0.65
C GLN A 130 -0.87 32.67 -2.01
N ARG A 131 0.15 33.56 -2.07
CA ARG A 131 0.58 34.19 -3.34
C ARG A 131 1.18 33.20 -4.34
N HIS A 132 1.68 32.06 -3.85
CA HIS A 132 2.40 31.08 -4.67
C HIS A 132 1.75 29.69 -4.70
N THR A 133 0.56 29.53 -4.12
CA THR A 133 -0.14 28.23 -4.07
C THR A 133 -0.31 27.57 -5.44
N ARG A 134 -0.59 28.35 -6.50
CA ARG A 134 -0.70 27.82 -7.86
C ARG A 134 0.62 27.25 -8.39
N ARG A 135 1.75 27.92 -8.11
CA ARG A 135 3.08 27.43 -8.51
C ARG A 135 3.43 26.14 -7.78
N VAL A 136 3.11 26.06 -6.49
CA VAL A 136 3.32 24.83 -5.71
C VAL A 136 2.45 23.69 -6.21
N ALA A 137 1.16 23.94 -6.48
CA ALA A 137 0.28 22.91 -7.04
C ALA A 137 0.77 22.38 -8.39
N GLN A 138 1.30 23.26 -9.26
CA GLN A 138 1.92 22.86 -10.51
C GLN A 138 3.16 21.99 -10.28
N ALA A 139 4.08 22.41 -9.42
CA ALA A 139 5.28 21.65 -9.11
C ALA A 139 4.97 20.29 -8.47
N GLN A 140 3.95 20.21 -7.62
CA GLN A 140 3.46 18.94 -7.06
C GLN A 140 2.93 18.00 -8.14
N SER A 141 2.17 18.52 -9.11
CA SER A 141 1.66 17.75 -10.24
C SER A 141 2.79 17.26 -11.14
N GLU A 142 3.76 18.11 -11.46
CA GLU A 142 4.93 17.75 -12.27
C GLU A 142 5.81 16.69 -11.57
N ALA A 143 6.03 16.82 -10.26
CA ALA A 143 6.77 15.86 -9.46
C ALA A 143 6.09 14.49 -9.45
N LEU A 144 4.76 14.45 -9.29
CA LEU A 144 3.99 13.21 -9.39
C LEU A 144 4.04 12.60 -10.79
N HIS A 145 3.86 13.40 -11.83
CA HIS A 145 3.93 12.91 -13.21
C HIS A 145 5.30 12.27 -13.49
N ARG A 146 6.38 12.91 -13.03
CA ARG A 146 7.73 12.35 -13.14
C ARG A 146 7.89 11.06 -12.32
N TYR A 147 7.38 11.02 -11.09
CA TYR A 147 7.39 9.82 -10.26
C TYR A 147 6.69 8.65 -10.95
N TRP A 148 5.51 8.88 -11.49
CA TRP A 148 4.72 7.85 -12.18
C TRP A 148 5.28 7.47 -13.55
N SER A 149 5.98 8.36 -14.25
CA SER A 149 6.66 7.98 -15.52
C SER A 149 7.77 6.92 -15.34
N LEU A 150 8.28 6.77 -14.12
CA LEU A 150 9.33 5.80 -13.79
C LEU A 150 8.78 4.49 -13.23
N LYS A 151 7.46 4.40 -13.03
CA LYS A 151 6.81 3.26 -12.39
C LYS A 151 5.72 2.68 -13.29
N PRO A 152 5.62 1.35 -13.41
CA PRO A 152 4.50 0.76 -14.12
C PRO A 152 3.21 1.01 -13.32
N GLY A 153 2.19 1.59 -13.96
CA GLY A 153 0.88 1.83 -13.34
C GLY A 153 0.04 0.56 -13.10
N ARG A 154 0.48 -0.59 -13.64
CA ARG A 154 -0.15 -1.91 -13.49
C ARG A 154 0.91 -3.00 -13.44
N GLY A 155 0.54 -4.15 -12.89
CA GLY A 155 1.45 -5.30 -12.79
C GLY A 155 2.38 -5.26 -11.59
N LEU A 156 3.28 -6.23 -11.57
CA LEU A 156 4.24 -6.45 -10.49
C LEU A 156 5.65 -6.43 -11.10
N GLY A 157 6.50 -5.50 -10.65
CA GLY A 157 7.90 -5.43 -11.08
C GLY A 157 8.75 -6.54 -10.46
N ASP A 158 9.99 -6.72 -10.93
CA ASP A 158 10.82 -7.86 -10.54
C ASP A 158 11.17 -7.89 -9.04
N ASN A 159 11.32 -6.71 -8.42
CA ASN A 159 11.65 -6.55 -7.01
C ASN A 159 10.43 -6.14 -6.17
N PHE A 160 9.21 -6.50 -6.59
CA PHE A 160 7.97 -6.00 -5.97
C PHE A 160 7.86 -6.29 -4.46
N PHE A 161 8.41 -7.42 -4.00
CA PHE A 161 8.40 -7.80 -2.57
C PHE A 161 9.72 -7.50 -1.85
N ALA A 162 10.68 -6.80 -2.48
CA ALA A 162 11.99 -6.56 -1.88
C ALA A 162 11.94 -5.69 -0.62
N ASP A 163 11.00 -4.75 -0.57
CA ASP A 163 10.81 -3.84 0.58
C ASP A 163 9.83 -4.39 1.63
N CYS A 164 9.37 -5.64 1.49
CA CYS A 164 8.52 -6.25 2.50
C CYS A 164 9.30 -6.50 3.80
N PRO A 165 8.65 -6.41 4.98
CA PRO A 165 9.28 -6.75 6.24
C PRO A 165 9.94 -8.13 6.19
N ALA A 166 11.11 -8.27 6.82
CA ALA A 166 11.91 -9.49 6.73
C ALA A 166 11.16 -10.75 7.21
N ASP A 167 10.25 -10.59 8.16
CA ASP A 167 9.40 -11.64 8.75
C ASP A 167 8.04 -11.80 8.06
N SER A 168 7.76 -11.05 7.00
CA SER A 168 6.55 -11.22 6.19
C SER A 168 6.58 -12.54 5.43
N ILE A 169 5.40 -13.09 5.12
CA ILE A 169 5.29 -14.34 4.36
C ILE A 169 5.98 -14.25 2.98
N PRO A 170 5.80 -13.20 2.15
CA PRO A 170 6.54 -13.11 0.88
C PRO A 170 8.06 -13.14 1.07
N ALA A 171 8.58 -12.44 2.07
CA ALA A 171 10.02 -12.42 2.36
C ALA A 171 10.51 -13.79 2.83
N LEU A 172 9.80 -14.43 3.78
CA LEU A 172 10.12 -15.77 4.27
C LEU A 172 10.06 -16.82 3.15
N MET A 173 9.00 -16.81 2.34
CA MET A 173 8.84 -17.71 1.20
C MET A 173 9.99 -17.58 0.20
N SER A 174 10.42 -16.36 -0.09
CA SER A 174 11.54 -16.12 -1.03
C SER A 174 12.88 -16.68 -0.54
N ARG A 175 13.03 -16.91 0.77
CA ARG A 175 14.24 -17.46 1.40
C ARG A 175 14.16 -18.95 1.67
N VAL A 176 13.00 -19.42 2.15
CA VAL A 176 12.77 -20.80 2.57
C VAL A 176 12.58 -21.72 1.37
N GLU A 177 11.87 -21.26 0.35
CA GLU A 177 11.56 -22.10 -0.81
C GLU A 177 12.74 -22.19 -1.77
N PRO A 178 12.88 -23.31 -2.50
CA PRO A 178 13.86 -23.41 -3.57
C PRO A 178 13.71 -22.25 -4.57
N ALA A 179 14.84 -21.64 -4.94
CA ALA A 179 14.85 -20.45 -5.80
C ALA A 179 14.13 -20.67 -7.14
N TRP A 180 14.17 -21.89 -7.69
CA TRP A 180 13.46 -22.23 -8.92
C TRP A 180 11.94 -22.13 -8.75
N TRP A 181 11.40 -22.58 -7.60
CA TRP A 181 9.97 -22.57 -7.34
C TRP A 181 9.47 -21.15 -7.15
N TRP A 182 10.16 -20.36 -6.31
CA TRP A 182 9.79 -18.97 -6.05
C TRP A 182 9.82 -18.14 -7.34
N ARG A 183 10.86 -18.28 -8.16
CA ARG A 183 10.95 -17.61 -9.46
C ARG A 183 9.81 -18.00 -10.39
N GLU A 184 9.49 -19.28 -10.51
CA GLU A 184 8.42 -19.75 -11.39
C GLU A 184 7.03 -19.26 -10.92
N PHE A 185 6.76 -19.35 -9.61
CA PHE A 185 5.56 -18.78 -9.00
C PHE A 185 5.45 -17.28 -9.25
N PHE A 186 6.52 -16.53 -9.00
CA PHE A 186 6.52 -15.08 -9.16
C PHE A 186 6.34 -14.67 -10.62
N LEU A 187 7.02 -15.31 -11.58
CA LEU A 187 6.83 -15.08 -13.01
C LEU A 187 5.38 -15.32 -13.46
N ARG A 188 4.73 -16.37 -12.95
CA ARG A 188 3.32 -16.65 -13.25
C ARG A 188 2.38 -15.65 -12.60
N LEU A 189 2.70 -15.20 -11.40
CA LEU A 189 1.98 -14.13 -10.72
C LEU A 189 2.08 -12.81 -11.49
N GLN A 190 3.29 -12.41 -11.91
CA GLN A 190 3.53 -11.23 -12.76
C GLN A 190 2.71 -11.30 -14.06
N ARG A 191 2.76 -12.44 -14.78
CA ARG A 191 1.95 -12.63 -16.00
C ARG A 191 0.46 -12.51 -15.75
N ARG A 192 -0.05 -13.06 -14.63
CA ARG A 192 -1.47 -12.93 -14.27
C ARG A 192 -1.85 -11.51 -13.87
N CYS A 193 -0.92 -10.77 -13.27
CA CYS A 193 -1.14 -9.42 -12.79
C CYS A 193 -0.80 -8.33 -13.80
N GLN A 194 -0.32 -8.65 -15.01
CA GLN A 194 0.18 -7.66 -15.97
C GLN A 194 -0.78 -6.48 -16.25
N ARG A 195 -2.10 -6.75 -16.27
CA ARG A 195 -3.14 -5.74 -16.47
C ARG A 195 -3.94 -5.42 -15.20
N PHE A 196 -3.52 -5.94 -14.08
CA PHE A 196 -4.20 -5.82 -12.80
C PHE A 196 -3.56 -4.71 -11.96
N HIS A 197 -4.41 -4.03 -11.19
CA HIS A 197 -4.00 -3.16 -10.09
C HIS A 197 -4.96 -3.35 -8.92
N ALA A 198 -4.45 -3.38 -7.68
CA ALA A 198 -5.29 -3.56 -6.48
C ALA A 198 -6.38 -2.48 -6.34
N ALA A 199 -6.12 -1.27 -6.82
CA ALA A 199 -7.12 -0.19 -6.89
C ALA A 199 -8.38 -0.53 -7.72
N ASP A 200 -8.31 -1.52 -8.63
CA ASP A 200 -9.51 -2.03 -9.32
C ASP A 200 -10.52 -2.60 -8.29
N GLY A 201 -10.05 -3.17 -7.18
CA GLY A 201 -10.88 -3.61 -6.07
C GLY A 201 -11.44 -2.45 -5.25
N VAL A 202 -10.57 -1.50 -4.88
CA VAL A 202 -10.99 -0.28 -4.16
C VAL A 202 -12.10 0.46 -4.93
N PHE A 203 -11.96 0.55 -6.25
CA PHE A 203 -13.00 1.07 -7.12
C PHE A 203 -14.34 0.32 -6.98
N LEU A 204 -14.32 -1.02 -6.94
CA LEU A 204 -15.54 -1.82 -6.76
C LEU A 204 -16.16 -1.63 -5.38
N ASP A 205 -15.35 -1.40 -4.34
CA ASP A 205 -15.82 -1.07 -2.99
C ASP A 205 -16.54 0.29 -2.98
N HIS A 206 -16.06 1.26 -3.77
CA HIS A 206 -16.66 2.61 -3.89
C HIS A 206 -17.81 2.73 -4.90
N LEU A 207 -17.89 1.83 -5.89
CA LEU A 207 -18.87 1.88 -6.97
C LEU A 207 -20.33 1.97 -6.49
N PRO A 208 -20.78 1.29 -5.42
CA PRO A 208 -22.13 1.46 -4.88
C PRO A 208 -22.42 2.90 -4.46
N THR A 209 -21.47 3.55 -3.79
CA THR A 209 -21.59 4.95 -3.34
C THR A 209 -21.70 5.92 -4.50
N ILE A 210 -20.90 5.72 -5.55
CA ILE A 210 -20.99 6.53 -6.78
C ILE A 210 -22.38 6.36 -7.39
N ARG A 211 -22.85 5.11 -7.57
CA ARG A 211 -24.17 4.82 -8.15
C ARG A 211 -25.34 5.39 -7.35
N ALA A 212 -25.24 5.45 -6.02
CA ALA A 212 -26.30 5.99 -5.18
C ALA A 212 -26.50 7.51 -5.36
N ARG A 213 -25.47 8.23 -5.83
CA ARG A 213 -25.49 9.70 -5.94
C ARG A 213 -25.82 10.20 -7.34
N VAL A 214 -25.76 9.34 -8.36
CA VAL A 214 -25.74 9.75 -9.77
C VAL A 214 -26.72 8.95 -10.62
N SER A 215 -27.36 9.62 -11.58
CA SER A 215 -28.17 8.93 -12.58
C SER A 215 -27.31 8.03 -13.48
N VAL A 216 -27.91 7.02 -14.11
CA VAL A 216 -27.23 6.11 -15.05
C VAL A 216 -26.51 6.89 -16.18
N LYS A 217 -27.11 7.99 -16.66
CA LYS A 217 -26.52 8.84 -17.72
C LYS A 217 -25.24 9.56 -17.27
N LYS A 218 -25.07 9.80 -15.97
CA LYS A 218 -23.90 10.52 -15.40
C LYS A 218 -22.84 9.58 -14.81
N LEU A 219 -23.17 8.31 -14.57
CA LEU A 219 -22.28 7.35 -13.91
C LEU A 219 -20.89 7.24 -14.54
N SER A 220 -20.80 7.22 -15.88
CA SER A 220 -19.49 7.10 -16.54
C SER A 220 -18.61 8.33 -16.35
N ALA A 221 -19.19 9.53 -16.29
CA ALA A 221 -18.45 10.77 -16.05
C ALA A 221 -17.90 10.80 -14.61
N GLU A 222 -18.72 10.40 -13.65
CA GLU A 222 -18.38 10.38 -12.22
C GLU A 222 -17.33 9.30 -11.90
N VAL A 223 -17.40 8.15 -12.58
CA VAL A 223 -16.34 7.14 -12.52
C VAL A 223 -15.02 7.69 -13.10
N ALA A 224 -15.07 8.45 -14.19
CA ALA A 224 -13.88 9.04 -14.78
C ALA A 224 -13.26 10.11 -13.88
N GLU A 225 -14.08 10.96 -13.25
CA GLU A 225 -13.65 11.95 -12.27
C GLU A 225 -13.01 11.28 -11.05
N TRP A 226 -13.68 10.29 -10.46
CA TRP A 226 -13.11 9.51 -9.37
C TRP A 226 -11.79 8.84 -9.75
N SER A 227 -11.70 8.30 -10.97
CA SER A 227 -10.47 7.64 -11.44
C SER A 227 -9.32 8.63 -11.61
N LYS A 228 -9.61 9.84 -12.09
CA LYS A 228 -8.64 10.92 -12.20
C LYS A 228 -8.10 11.33 -10.84
N ASP A 229 -8.98 11.47 -9.85
CA ASP A 229 -8.58 11.84 -8.48
C ASP A 229 -7.70 10.78 -7.82
N MET A 230 -7.94 9.51 -8.12
CA MET A 230 -7.18 8.38 -7.57
C MET A 230 -5.90 8.05 -8.36
N SER A 231 -5.81 8.49 -9.61
CA SER A 231 -4.65 8.30 -10.47
C SER A 231 -3.38 8.87 -9.85
N ASP A 232 -3.46 10.08 -9.32
CA ASP A 232 -2.33 10.74 -8.66
C ASP A 232 -1.85 9.96 -7.43
N ARG A 233 -2.77 9.29 -6.72
CA ARG A 233 -2.51 8.59 -5.46
C ARG A 233 -1.86 7.23 -5.66
N TRP A 234 -2.23 6.52 -6.72
CA TRP A 234 -1.83 5.12 -6.93
C TRP A 234 -1.12 4.84 -8.26
N GLY A 235 -1.01 5.82 -9.16
CA GLY A 235 -0.48 5.59 -10.51
C GLY A 235 -1.42 4.73 -11.36
N TRP A 236 -2.68 4.67 -10.95
CA TRP A 236 -3.73 3.85 -11.55
C TRP A 236 -4.44 4.63 -12.66
N ASP A 237 -4.65 3.98 -13.80
CA ASP A 237 -5.24 4.58 -15.02
C ASP A 237 -6.77 4.43 -15.08
N GLY A 238 -7.41 4.05 -13.98
CA GLY A 238 -8.86 3.83 -13.93
C GLY A 238 -9.28 2.43 -14.37
N PRO A 239 -10.55 2.06 -14.17
CA PRO A 239 -11.04 0.74 -14.53
C PRO A 239 -11.36 0.75 -16.02
N GLY A 240 -10.61 0.02 -16.84
CA GLY A 240 -10.80 0.03 -18.29
C GLY A 240 -12.26 -0.22 -18.74
N HIS A 241 -12.96 -1.20 -18.12
CA HIS A 241 -14.39 -1.41 -18.34
C HIS A 241 -15.09 -1.85 -17.04
N TYR A 242 -15.55 -0.88 -16.24
CA TYR A 242 -16.04 -1.13 -14.88
C TYR A 242 -17.19 -2.14 -14.75
N ARG A 243 -18.11 -2.24 -15.73
CA ARG A 243 -19.21 -3.23 -15.69
C ARG A 243 -18.68 -4.67 -15.78
N MET A 244 -17.88 -4.93 -16.81
CA MET A 244 -17.18 -6.21 -17.00
C MET A 244 -16.28 -6.54 -15.81
N LEU A 245 -15.61 -5.54 -15.22
CA LEU A 245 -14.82 -5.74 -14.00
C LEU A 245 -15.70 -6.24 -12.85
N ALA A 246 -16.84 -5.58 -12.59
CA ALA A 246 -17.78 -5.98 -11.53
C ALA A 246 -18.34 -7.39 -11.74
N ASP A 247 -18.81 -7.72 -12.95
CA ASP A 247 -19.37 -9.04 -13.24
C ASP A 247 -18.32 -10.15 -13.08
N ARG A 248 -17.09 -9.90 -13.56
CA ARG A 248 -15.97 -10.84 -13.37
C ARG A 248 -15.57 -10.97 -11.91
N ALA A 249 -15.59 -9.88 -11.14
CA ALA A 249 -15.24 -9.91 -9.73
C ALA A 249 -16.20 -10.80 -8.92
N VAL A 250 -17.52 -10.71 -9.17
CA VAL A 250 -18.51 -11.59 -8.53
C VAL A 250 -18.27 -13.06 -8.86
N ALA A 251 -17.99 -13.38 -10.14
CA ALA A 251 -17.69 -14.75 -10.54
C ALA A 251 -16.39 -15.27 -9.89
N LYS A 252 -15.36 -14.42 -9.78
CA LYS A 252 -14.11 -14.75 -9.08
C LYS A 252 -14.34 -15.00 -7.59
N ALA A 253 -15.14 -14.15 -6.92
CA ALA A 253 -15.42 -14.29 -5.50
C ALA A 253 -16.07 -15.63 -5.15
N ARG A 254 -17.04 -16.09 -5.95
CA ARG A 254 -17.67 -17.41 -5.75
C ARG A 254 -16.67 -18.55 -5.85
N LYS A 255 -15.87 -18.57 -6.92
CA LYS A 255 -14.85 -19.60 -7.12
C LYS A 255 -13.76 -19.57 -6.04
N LEU A 256 -13.40 -18.37 -5.60
CA LEU A 256 -12.40 -18.19 -4.56
C LEU A 256 -12.93 -18.67 -3.20
N LEU A 257 -14.19 -18.39 -2.88
CA LEU A 257 -14.87 -18.93 -1.70
C LEU A 257 -14.87 -20.47 -1.73
N GLU A 258 -15.31 -21.08 -2.83
CA GLU A 258 -15.29 -22.53 -3.01
C GLU A 258 -13.87 -23.12 -2.83
N TRP A 259 -12.86 -22.43 -3.37
CA TRP A 259 -11.47 -22.84 -3.23
C TRP A 259 -11.00 -22.78 -1.78
N TYR A 260 -11.28 -21.69 -1.05
CA TYR A 260 -10.92 -21.56 0.36
C TYR A 260 -11.62 -22.62 1.22
N GLU A 261 -12.92 -22.85 1.02
CA GLU A 261 -13.65 -23.89 1.78
C GLU A 261 -13.14 -25.29 1.48
N THR A 262 -12.68 -25.57 0.26
CA THR A 262 -12.07 -26.86 -0.09
C THR A 262 -10.66 -27.01 0.50
N CYS A 263 -9.87 -25.93 0.49
CA CYS A 263 -8.47 -25.95 0.87
C CYS A 263 -8.27 -25.88 2.39
N ALA A 264 -9.02 -25.02 3.07
CA ALA A 264 -8.95 -24.77 4.50
C ALA A 264 -10.36 -24.37 5.00
N PRO A 265 -11.23 -25.35 5.30
CA PRO A 265 -12.60 -25.10 5.74
C PRO A 265 -12.68 -24.09 6.89
N GLY A 266 -13.59 -23.13 6.79
CA GLY A 266 -13.79 -22.10 7.80
C GLY A 266 -12.74 -20.97 7.82
N TYR A 267 -11.70 -21.02 6.98
CA TYR A 267 -10.63 -20.01 6.97
C TYR A 267 -11.14 -18.57 6.72
N LEU A 268 -12.14 -18.40 5.85
CA LEU A 268 -12.69 -17.07 5.57
C LEU A 268 -13.77 -16.63 6.56
N THR A 269 -14.41 -17.55 7.27
CA THR A 269 -15.59 -17.26 8.10
C THR A 269 -15.30 -17.22 9.58
N ASP A 270 -14.20 -17.80 10.04
CA ASP A 270 -13.83 -17.94 11.45
C ASP A 270 -12.45 -17.33 11.72
N GLU A 271 -12.39 -16.37 12.65
CA GLU A 271 -11.16 -15.65 13.01
C GLU A 271 -10.15 -16.51 13.77
N ASP A 272 -10.61 -17.44 14.61
CA ASP A 272 -9.75 -18.33 15.39
C ASP A 272 -9.10 -19.38 14.47
N ILE A 273 -9.89 -19.93 13.54
CA ILE A 273 -9.39 -20.85 12.51
C ILE A 273 -8.35 -20.13 11.64
N ARG A 274 -8.68 -18.93 11.15
CA ARG A 274 -7.77 -18.10 10.36
C ARG A 274 -6.48 -17.79 11.12
N GLY A 275 -6.58 -17.35 12.37
CA GLY A 275 -5.43 -17.05 13.24
C GLY A 275 -4.53 -18.26 13.49
N SER A 276 -5.13 -19.43 13.70
CA SER A 276 -4.41 -20.70 13.83
C SER A 276 -3.63 -21.04 12.56
N PHE A 277 -4.25 -20.93 11.38
CA PHE A 277 -3.57 -21.16 10.09
C PHE A 277 -2.41 -20.20 9.84
N HIS A 278 -2.59 -18.90 10.10
CA HIS A 278 -1.50 -17.92 9.97
C HIS A 278 -0.35 -18.22 10.92
N SER A 279 -0.65 -18.57 12.17
CA SER A 279 0.36 -18.93 13.17
C SER A 279 1.15 -20.18 12.77
N ARG A 280 0.44 -21.21 12.28
CA ARG A 280 1.06 -22.45 11.77
C ARG A 280 1.97 -22.18 10.58
N LEU A 281 1.52 -21.42 9.59
CA LEU A 281 2.33 -21.04 8.42
C LEU A 281 3.60 -20.28 8.85
N ASN A 282 3.44 -19.25 9.69
CA ASN A 282 4.54 -18.42 10.13
C ASN A 282 5.58 -19.23 10.92
N ASN A 283 5.13 -20.05 11.87
CA ASN A 283 6.01 -20.93 12.65
C ASN A 283 6.75 -21.93 11.74
N LEU A 284 6.06 -22.53 10.77
CA LEU A 284 6.67 -23.47 9.83
C LEU A 284 7.75 -22.80 8.99
N LEU A 285 7.47 -21.64 8.39
CA LEU A 285 8.45 -20.92 7.58
C LEU A 285 9.63 -20.41 8.41
N LYS A 286 9.37 -19.80 9.58
CA LYS A 286 10.43 -19.39 10.50
C LYS A 286 11.28 -20.58 10.97
N SER A 287 10.68 -21.76 11.15
CA SER A 287 11.42 -22.96 11.54
C SER A 287 12.40 -23.44 10.45
N ARG A 288 12.21 -23.01 9.20
CA ARG A 288 13.02 -23.37 8.04
C ARG A 288 13.82 -22.20 7.46
N ASP A 289 13.67 -21.01 8.02
CA ASP A 289 14.37 -19.81 7.54
C ASP A 289 15.88 -19.98 7.74
N PRO A 290 16.70 -19.92 6.67
CA PRO A 290 18.15 -19.99 6.80
C PRO A 290 18.73 -18.80 7.58
N TRP A 291 17.97 -17.71 7.72
CA TRP A 291 18.40 -16.49 8.43
C TRP A 291 17.90 -16.42 9.87
N LYS A 292 17.47 -17.54 10.47
CA LYS A 292 17.20 -17.57 11.92
C LYS A 292 18.35 -16.88 12.65
N PRO A 293 18.09 -15.99 13.63
CA PRO A 293 19.16 -15.57 14.53
C PRO A 293 19.74 -16.85 15.10
N LEU A 294 21.04 -17.06 14.87
CA LEU A 294 21.81 -18.09 15.56
C LEU A 294 21.44 -17.98 17.03
N VAL A 295 20.64 -18.94 17.51
CA VAL A 295 20.42 -19.11 18.94
C VAL A 295 21.82 -19.23 19.53
N SER A 296 22.15 -18.31 20.44
CA SER A 296 23.43 -18.27 21.14
C SER A 296 23.81 -19.68 21.60
N GLY A 297 24.86 -20.27 21.02
CA GLY A 297 25.46 -21.50 21.54
C GLY A 297 25.78 -22.65 20.58
N ARG A 298 25.51 -22.59 19.27
CA ARG A 298 26.09 -23.58 18.33
C ARG A 298 26.53 -22.93 17.03
N VAL A 299 27.84 -22.69 16.95
CA VAL A 299 28.55 -22.61 15.68
C VAL A 299 28.47 -23.99 15.04
N ILE A 300 27.59 -24.15 14.05
CA ILE A 300 27.75 -25.22 13.07
C ILE A 300 28.55 -24.58 11.95
N GLU A 301 29.85 -24.88 11.92
CA GLU A 301 30.70 -24.59 10.78
C GLU A 301 30.08 -25.29 9.56
N SER A 302 29.58 -24.50 8.62
CA SER A 302 29.06 -25.01 7.36
C SER A 302 30.23 -25.45 6.48
N GLU A 303 30.49 -26.76 6.40
CA GLU A 303 31.43 -27.38 5.45
C GLU A 303 30.93 -27.41 4.00
N HIS A 304 30.02 -26.52 3.57
CA HIS A 304 29.41 -26.61 2.23
C HIS A 304 29.77 -25.45 1.27
N TRP A 305 30.89 -24.76 1.53
CA TRP A 305 31.50 -23.84 0.56
C TRP A 305 32.97 -24.17 0.27
N ARG A 306 33.31 -25.46 0.14
CA ARG A 306 34.52 -25.88 -0.54
C ARG A 306 34.18 -26.88 -1.65
N ASN A 307 34.50 -26.45 -2.87
CA ASN A 307 34.38 -27.09 -4.20
C ASN A 307 33.08 -26.81 -4.95
#